data_AF-A0A0F7SD47-F1
#
_entry.id   AF-A0A0F7SD47-F1
#
_cell.length_a   1.000
_cell.length_b   1.000
_cell.length_c   1.000
_cell.angle_alpha   90.00
_cell.angle_beta   90.00
_cell.angle_gamma   90.00
#
_symmetry.space_group_name_H-M   'P 1'
#
loop_
_entity.id
_entity.type
_entity.pdbx_description
1 polymer ?
#
loop_
_entity_poly.entity_id
_entity_poly.type
_entity_poly.pdbx_seq_one_letter_code
_entity_poly.pdbx_strand_id
1 'polypeptide(L)'
;MDGLPMHLSATSLSPLTPPRLKLSQRAHIVSAAETFVKRAFANHDPSHDWHHVHRVRLLALSLTRSPELSTHTIDLLVVELAALFHDLVDAKYTSGSNTPWSVLSPFWINFPDPALITPQQKSLVEKIVGNVSWSKDERRRSTAHLSSADVDLQTWLNSCVEFWCVSDADRLDSIGSIGIMRCAAYSCKVNRPLYIPPNNPRMDPVPPAEQAEGYNGSAVGHFYEKLLKIKGERLYTVQARGEAERRQGVMRGFLEELDLEWLVAKQGGAASQPADHYVSHRLIP
;
A
#
# COMPACT_ATOMS: atom_id res chain seq x y z
N MET A 1 -58.09 -30.29 26.66
CA MET A 1 -58.15 -28.84 26.90
C MET A 1 -56.80 -28.46 27.46
N ASP A 2 -55.89 -28.19 26.54
CA ASP A 2 -54.47 -27.94 26.80
C ASP A 2 -54.27 -26.49 27.22
N GLY A 3 -53.60 -26.27 28.36
CA GLY A 3 -53.33 -24.96 28.93
C GLY A 3 -51.84 -24.67 28.98
N LEU A 4 -51.40 -23.84 28.02
CA LEU A 4 -50.23 -22.93 27.96
C LEU A 4 -48.88 -23.33 28.61
N PRO A 5 -47.77 -23.25 27.84
CA PRO A 5 -46.46 -22.91 28.37
C PRO A 5 -46.20 -21.39 28.35
N MET A 6 -45.63 -20.88 29.44
CA MET A 6 -45.11 -19.51 29.57
C MET A 6 -44.01 -19.24 28.54
N HIS A 7 -44.23 -18.27 27.66
CA HIS A 7 -43.18 -17.70 26.83
C HIS A 7 -42.27 -16.80 27.68
N LEU A 8 -41.01 -17.22 27.82
CA LEU A 8 -39.91 -16.36 28.26
C LEU A 8 -39.69 -15.29 27.20
N SER A 9 -40.00 -14.04 27.54
CA SER A 9 -39.63 -12.86 26.75
C SER A 9 -38.12 -12.68 26.85
N ALA A 10 -37.39 -13.13 25.82
CA ALA A 10 -36.01 -12.75 25.62
C ALA A 10 -35.99 -11.29 25.15
N THR A 11 -35.59 -10.40 26.06
CA THR A 11 -35.36 -8.99 25.79
C THR A 11 -34.27 -8.88 24.72
N SER A 12 -34.67 -8.48 23.52
CA SER A 12 -33.78 -8.18 22.40
C SER A 12 -32.89 -6.98 22.78
N LEU A 13 -31.65 -7.27 23.17
CA LEU A 13 -30.59 -6.27 23.25
C LEU A 13 -30.22 -5.87 21.82
N SER A 14 -30.82 -4.79 21.34
CA SER A 14 -30.36 -4.11 20.13
C SER A 14 -28.89 -3.70 20.33
N PRO A 15 -27.99 -3.93 19.36
CA PRO A 15 -26.63 -3.44 19.46
C PRO A 15 -26.67 -1.91 19.47
N LEU A 16 -26.37 -1.33 20.64
CA LEU A 16 -26.26 0.10 20.84
C LEU A 16 -25.26 0.66 19.82
N THR A 17 -25.75 1.43 18.85
CA THR A 17 -24.91 2.26 18.01
C THR A 17 -24.07 3.13 18.93
N PRO A 18 -22.72 3.08 18.86
CA PRO A 18 -21.90 3.88 19.76
C PRO A 18 -22.26 5.36 19.60
N PRO A 19 -22.31 6.13 20.71
CA PRO A 19 -22.73 7.52 20.67
C PRO A 19 -21.86 8.29 19.67
N ARG A 20 -22.53 9.00 18.75
CA ARG A 20 -21.87 9.75 17.68
C ARG A 20 -20.97 10.82 18.31
N LEU A 21 -19.66 10.71 18.11
CA LEU A 21 -18.69 11.70 18.59
C LEU A 21 -19.05 13.10 18.08
N LYS A 22 -18.95 14.11 18.94
CA LYS A 22 -19.01 15.51 18.51
C LYS A 22 -17.84 15.80 17.57
N LEU A 23 -18.03 16.74 16.63
CA LEU A 23 -16.97 17.13 15.69
C LEU A 23 -15.69 17.59 16.41
N SER A 24 -15.83 18.31 17.52
CA SER A 24 -14.69 18.74 18.35
C SER A 24 -13.95 17.57 19.00
N GLN A 25 -14.66 16.53 19.43
CA GLN A 25 -14.06 15.32 20.00
C GLN A 25 -13.29 14.54 18.94
N ARG A 26 -13.89 14.34 17.76
CA ARG A 26 -13.19 13.71 16.63
C ARG A 26 -11.95 14.51 16.24
N ALA A 27 -12.06 15.83 16.10
CA ALA A 27 -10.92 16.69 15.79
C ALA A 27 -9.82 16.60 16.84
N HIS A 28 -10.17 16.51 18.12
CA HIS A 28 -9.20 16.34 19.21
C HIS A 28 -8.44 15.01 19.10
N ILE A 29 -9.15 13.89 18.90
CA ILE A 29 -8.55 12.57 18.70
C ILE A 29 -7.59 12.58 17.50
N VAL A 30 -8.08 13.09 16.37
CA VAL A 30 -7.31 13.12 15.12
C VAL A 30 -6.06 14.00 15.28
N SER A 31 -6.18 15.20 15.86
CA SER A 31 -5.04 16.08 16.11
C SER A 31 -3.96 15.45 17.01
N ALA A 32 -4.39 14.72 18.05
CA ALA A 32 -3.48 13.95 18.89
C ALA A 32 -2.77 12.83 18.11
N ALA A 33 -3.51 12.10 17.26
CA ALA A 33 -2.95 11.05 16.40
C ALA A 33 -1.96 11.62 15.37
N GLU A 34 -2.28 12.75 14.74
CA GLU A 34 -1.34 13.44 13.83
C GLU A 34 -0.05 13.82 14.55
N THR A 35 -0.15 14.36 15.77
CA THR A 35 1.02 14.75 16.57
C THR A 35 1.88 13.54 16.92
N PHE A 36 1.24 12.43 17.30
CA PHE A 36 1.92 11.17 17.59
C PHE A 36 2.69 10.64 16.36
N VAL A 37 2.03 10.61 15.19
CA VAL A 37 2.62 10.16 13.93
C VAL A 37 3.74 11.09 13.47
N LYS A 38 3.53 12.42 13.46
CA LYS A 38 4.58 13.38 13.06
C LYS A 38 5.87 13.21 13.84
N ARG A 39 5.77 12.90 15.15
CA ARG A 39 6.95 12.61 15.99
C ARG A 39 7.65 11.32 15.57
N ALA A 40 6.90 10.25 15.30
CA ALA A 40 7.46 8.97 14.85
C ALA A 40 8.16 9.10 13.48
N PHE A 41 7.60 9.91 12.58
CA PHE A 41 8.10 10.09 11.21
C PHE A 41 9.13 11.22 11.04
N ALA A 42 9.55 11.89 12.13
CA ALA A 42 10.42 13.08 12.06
C ALA A 42 11.77 12.83 11.35
N ASN A 43 12.29 11.61 11.40
CA ASN A 43 13.58 11.22 10.81
C ASN A 43 13.44 10.25 9.61
N HIS A 44 12.23 10.09 9.08
CA HIS A 44 12.02 9.24 7.91
C HIS A 44 12.48 9.94 6.63
N ASP A 45 12.86 9.14 5.64
CA ASP A 45 13.20 9.66 4.32
C ASP A 45 11.93 10.10 3.55
N PRO A 46 12.06 10.91 2.49
CA PRO A 46 10.90 11.46 1.76
C PRO A 46 9.97 10.40 1.14
N SER A 47 10.42 9.14 1.01
CA SER A 47 9.57 8.06 0.53
C SER A 47 8.67 7.46 1.60
N HIS A 48 8.76 7.82 2.88
CA HIS A 48 7.87 7.35 3.96
C HIS A 48 7.68 8.42 5.03
N ASP A 49 7.56 9.69 4.64
CA ASP A 49 7.44 10.81 5.57
C ASP A 49 5.99 11.09 6.04
N TRP A 50 5.80 12.13 6.85
CA TRP A 50 4.47 12.60 7.23
C TRP A 50 3.56 12.92 6.03
N HIS A 51 4.11 13.44 4.93
CA HIS A 51 3.33 13.83 3.77
C HIS A 51 2.71 12.62 3.07
N HIS A 52 3.42 11.49 3.04
CA HIS A 52 2.86 10.21 2.63
C HIS A 52 1.64 9.83 3.46
N VAL A 53 1.81 9.74 4.78
CA VAL A 53 0.75 9.32 5.68
C VAL A 53 -0.47 10.24 5.57
N HIS A 54 -0.24 11.54 5.44
CA HIS A 54 -1.30 12.51 5.25
C HIS A 54 -2.06 12.30 3.93
N ARG A 55 -1.38 12.05 2.81
CA ARG A 55 -2.05 11.74 1.53
C ARG A 55 -2.85 10.45 1.61
N VAL A 56 -2.31 9.40 2.23
CA VAL A 56 -3.01 8.13 2.45
C VAL A 56 -4.27 8.35 3.28
N ARG A 57 -4.21 9.13 4.37
CA ARG A 57 -5.39 9.50 5.16
C ARG A 57 -6.46 10.18 4.32
N LEU A 58 -6.10 11.22 3.58
CA LEU A 58 -7.07 11.98 2.77
C LEU A 58 -7.69 11.11 1.68
N LEU A 59 -6.89 10.23 1.08
CA LEU A 59 -7.35 9.31 0.06
C LEU A 59 -8.27 8.23 0.64
N ALA A 60 -7.94 7.66 1.80
CA ALA A 60 -8.78 6.69 2.50
C ALA A 60 -10.16 7.28 2.82
N LEU A 61 -10.20 8.51 3.35
CA LEU A 61 -11.44 9.25 3.59
C LEU A 61 -12.20 9.59 2.29
N SER A 62 -11.50 9.74 1.17
CA SER A 62 -12.16 9.92 -0.13
C SER A 62 -12.81 8.64 -0.63
N LEU A 63 -12.16 7.50 -0.43
CA LEU A 63 -12.62 6.20 -0.89
C LEU A 63 -13.85 5.69 -0.14
N THR A 64 -14.14 6.20 1.06
CA THR A 64 -15.41 5.90 1.76
C THR A 64 -16.65 6.34 0.99
N ARG A 65 -16.48 7.16 -0.07
CA ARG A 65 -17.55 7.62 -0.96
C ARG A 65 -17.72 6.74 -2.21
N SER A 66 -16.99 5.62 -2.30
CA SER A 66 -17.13 4.70 -3.45
C SER A 66 -18.57 4.17 -3.52
N PRO A 67 -19.21 4.11 -4.71
CA PRO A 67 -20.64 3.81 -4.84
C PRO A 67 -21.11 2.51 -4.17
N GLU A 68 -20.30 1.45 -4.24
CA GLU A 68 -20.56 0.14 -3.66
C GLU A 68 -20.56 0.14 -2.12
N LEU A 69 -20.01 1.20 -1.50
CA LEU A 69 -19.98 1.36 -0.05
C LEU A 69 -21.18 2.17 0.47
N SER A 70 -22.05 2.68 -0.40
CA SER A 70 -23.19 3.54 -0.02
C SER A 70 -24.19 2.89 0.96
N THR A 71 -24.29 1.56 0.95
CA THR A 71 -25.14 0.78 1.86
C THR A 71 -24.45 0.38 3.15
N HIS A 72 -23.15 0.61 3.28
CA HIS A 72 -22.36 0.23 4.45
C HIS A 72 -22.34 1.35 5.48
N THR A 73 -22.41 0.99 6.76
CA THR A 73 -22.06 1.92 7.84
C THR A 73 -20.54 1.86 8.02
N ILE A 74 -19.85 2.96 7.74
CA ILE A 74 -18.39 3.06 7.82
C ILE A 74 -18.00 3.91 9.03
N ASP A 75 -17.15 3.38 9.90
CA ASP A 75 -16.58 4.16 10.99
C ASP A 75 -15.43 5.05 10.48
N LEU A 76 -15.76 6.32 10.21
CA LEU A 76 -14.79 7.29 9.70
C LEU A 76 -13.62 7.56 10.66
N LEU A 77 -13.81 7.42 11.97
CA LEU A 77 -12.72 7.56 12.92
C LEU A 77 -11.73 6.41 12.78
N VAL A 78 -12.24 5.17 12.64
CA VAL A 78 -11.40 3.99 12.41
C VAL A 78 -10.61 4.12 11.11
N VAL A 79 -11.25 4.52 10.00
CA VAL A 79 -10.56 4.74 8.71
C VAL A 79 -9.42 5.75 8.87
N GLU A 80 -9.71 6.87 9.53
CA GLU A 80 -8.76 7.97 9.68
C GLU A 80 -7.59 7.61 10.60
N LEU A 81 -7.85 6.97 11.75
CA LEU A 81 -6.80 6.51 12.66
C LEU A 81 -5.96 5.39 12.06
N ALA A 82 -6.58 4.40 11.41
CA ALA A 82 -5.87 3.32 10.76
C ALA A 82 -4.98 3.83 9.62
N ALA A 83 -5.46 4.80 8.82
CA ALA A 83 -4.64 5.44 7.80
C ALA A 83 -3.48 6.27 8.40
N LEU A 84 -3.69 6.95 9.53
CA LEU A 84 -2.60 7.65 10.22
C LEU A 84 -1.54 6.69 10.78
N PHE A 85 -1.93 5.48 11.17
CA PHE A 85 -1.05 4.53 11.86
C PHE A 85 -0.48 3.42 10.99
N HIS A 86 -0.92 3.27 9.73
CA HIS A 86 -0.60 2.11 8.88
C HIS A 86 0.91 1.82 8.76
N ASP A 87 1.73 2.85 8.55
CA ASP A 87 3.18 2.71 8.35
C ASP A 87 3.98 2.66 9.67
N LEU A 88 3.36 2.88 10.84
CA LEU A 88 4.07 2.79 12.12
C LEU A 88 4.50 1.35 12.48
N VAL A 89 3.88 0.35 11.86
CA VAL A 89 4.11 -1.08 12.11
C VAL A 89 4.91 -1.73 10.96
N ASP A 90 5.51 -0.93 10.06
CA ASP A 90 6.39 -1.47 9.02
C ASP A 90 7.74 -1.91 9.66
N ALA A 91 8.03 -3.20 9.51
CA ALA A 91 9.23 -3.85 10.03
C ALA A 91 10.54 -3.24 9.49
N LYS A 92 10.49 -2.48 8.39
CA LYS A 92 11.68 -1.79 7.83
C LYS A 92 12.26 -0.72 8.77
N TYR A 93 11.45 -0.16 9.66
CA TYR A 93 11.82 0.99 10.50
C TYR A 93 11.76 0.70 12.00
N THR A 94 11.30 -0.48 12.39
CA THR A 94 11.26 -0.89 13.79
C THR A 94 12.25 -2.02 14.06
N SER A 95 13.26 -1.77 14.88
CA SER A 95 14.17 -2.79 15.39
C SER A 95 13.45 -3.67 16.43
N GLY A 96 12.89 -4.81 16.00
CA GLY A 96 12.26 -5.81 16.87
C GLY A 96 10.97 -6.41 16.32
N SER A 97 10.48 -7.50 16.94
CA SER A 97 9.18 -8.10 16.63
C SER A 97 8.06 -7.26 17.24
N ASN A 98 7.70 -6.17 16.57
CA ASN A 98 6.64 -5.28 17.03
C ASN A 98 5.26 -5.75 16.56
N THR A 99 4.31 -5.80 17.50
CA THR A 99 2.90 -6.05 17.21
C THR A 99 2.18 -4.71 17.04
N PRO A 100 1.02 -4.65 16.35
CA PRO A 100 0.23 -3.43 16.30
C PRO A 100 -0.04 -2.83 17.69
N TRP A 101 -0.29 -3.68 18.68
CA TRP A 101 -0.45 -3.25 20.07
C TRP A 101 0.80 -2.59 20.65
N SER A 102 2.00 -3.17 20.47
CA SER A 102 3.22 -2.58 21.06
C SER A 102 3.52 -1.20 20.49
N VAL A 103 3.18 -0.96 19.23
CA VAL A 103 3.38 0.33 18.54
C VAL A 103 2.31 1.36 18.90
N LEU A 104 1.04 0.94 19.02
CA LEU A 104 -0.09 1.87 19.20
C LEU A 104 -0.49 2.08 20.67
N SER A 105 -0.13 1.17 21.56
CA SER A 105 -0.42 1.30 23.00
C SER A 105 0.09 2.60 23.63
N PRO A 106 1.25 3.19 23.26
CA PRO A 106 1.65 4.49 23.79
C PRO A 106 0.65 5.60 23.45
N PHE A 107 0.03 5.57 22.26
CA PHE A 107 -1.02 6.52 21.92
C PHE A 107 -2.29 6.25 22.74
N TRP A 108 -2.74 4.99 22.82
CA TRP A 108 -3.95 4.63 23.56
C TRP A 108 -3.88 4.94 25.06
N ILE A 109 -2.72 4.75 25.67
CA ILE A 109 -2.49 4.97 27.11
C ILE A 109 -2.39 6.46 27.43
N ASN A 110 -1.70 7.24 26.58
CA ASN A 110 -1.44 8.65 26.85
C ASN A 110 -2.49 9.60 26.26
N PHE A 111 -3.48 9.09 25.52
CA PHE A 111 -4.58 9.92 25.04
C PHE A 111 -5.43 10.42 26.22
N PRO A 112 -5.62 11.74 26.40
CA PRO A 112 -6.26 12.30 27.61
C PRO A 112 -7.68 11.79 27.90
N ASP A 113 -8.44 11.47 26.85
CA ASP A 113 -9.84 11.04 26.96
C ASP A 113 -10.05 9.62 26.40
N PRO A 114 -9.47 8.57 27.03
CA PRO A 114 -9.40 7.22 26.44
C PRO A 114 -10.75 6.55 26.22
N ALA A 115 -11.82 7.07 26.86
CA ALA A 115 -13.21 6.63 26.69
C ALA A 115 -13.85 7.10 25.36
N LEU A 116 -13.27 8.11 24.68
CA LEU A 116 -13.77 8.58 23.39
C LEU A 116 -13.47 7.62 22.23
N ILE A 117 -12.54 6.68 22.43
CA ILE A 117 -12.19 5.65 21.46
C ILE A 117 -12.53 4.30 22.08
N THR A 118 -13.53 3.61 21.53
CA THR A 118 -14.01 2.37 22.12
C THR A 118 -12.97 1.24 21.99
N PRO A 119 -13.00 0.22 22.86
CA PRO A 119 -12.15 -0.96 22.72
C PRO A 119 -12.29 -1.64 21.35
N GLN A 120 -13.50 -1.66 20.78
CA GLN A 120 -13.79 -2.22 19.46
C GLN A 120 -13.11 -1.40 18.36
N GLN A 121 -13.15 -0.06 18.44
CA GLN A 121 -12.44 0.81 17.49
C GLN A 121 -10.92 0.61 17.57
N LYS A 122 -10.35 0.54 18.78
CA LYS A 122 -8.90 0.29 18.98
C LYS A 122 -8.48 -1.04 18.36
N SER A 123 -9.21 -2.11 18.67
CA SER A 123 -8.95 -3.45 18.13
C SER A 123 -9.10 -3.50 16.61
N LEU A 124 -10.10 -2.80 16.05
CA LEU A 124 -10.29 -2.74 14.60
C LEU A 124 -9.16 -1.97 13.91
N VAL A 125 -8.74 -0.82 14.46
CA VAL A 125 -7.59 -0.06 13.96
C VAL A 125 -6.32 -0.92 13.97
N GLU A 126 -6.02 -1.60 15.07
CA GLU A 126 -4.87 -2.50 15.17
C GLU A 126 -4.92 -3.66 14.17
N LYS A 127 -6.10 -4.25 13.95
CA LYS A 127 -6.28 -5.33 12.98
C LYS A 127 -6.09 -4.84 11.55
N ILE A 128 -6.56 -3.63 11.22
CA ILE A 128 -6.34 -3.00 9.91
C ILE A 128 -4.84 -2.75 9.71
N VAL A 129 -4.19 -2.02 10.62
CA VAL A 129 -2.75 -1.70 10.55
C VAL A 129 -1.90 -2.97 10.49
N GLY A 130 -2.28 -4.01 11.24
CA GLY A 130 -1.63 -5.32 11.21
C GLY A 130 -1.72 -6.03 9.85
N ASN A 131 -2.60 -5.62 8.94
CA ASN A 131 -2.86 -6.33 7.67
C ASN A 131 -2.71 -5.48 6.40
N VAL A 132 -2.58 -4.15 6.52
CA VAL A 132 -2.27 -3.24 5.42
C VAL A 132 -0.78 -3.38 5.10
N SER A 133 -0.46 -4.09 4.01
CA SER A 133 0.80 -3.97 3.25
C SER A 133 0.78 -4.83 1.99
N TRP A 134 1.56 -4.46 0.97
CA TRP A 134 1.71 -5.24 -0.25
C TRP A 134 2.27 -6.64 0.01
N SER A 135 3.35 -6.76 0.79
CA SER A 135 4.02 -8.05 1.01
C SER A 135 3.15 -9.05 1.77
N LYS A 136 2.30 -8.56 2.68
CA LYS A 136 1.31 -9.41 3.37
C LYS A 136 0.24 -9.90 2.40
N ASP A 137 -0.23 -9.04 1.48
CA ASP A 137 -1.19 -9.42 0.44
C ASP A 137 -0.61 -10.46 -0.53
N GLU A 138 0.62 -10.26 -0.99
CA GLU A 138 1.29 -11.19 -1.91
C GLU A 138 1.46 -12.58 -1.27
N ARG A 139 1.93 -12.61 -0.01
CA ARG A 139 2.08 -13.85 0.74
C ARG A 139 0.75 -14.62 0.81
N ARG A 140 -0.34 -13.93 1.20
CA ARG A 140 -1.68 -14.54 1.29
C ARG A 140 -2.14 -15.12 -0.04
N ARG A 141 -1.95 -14.39 -1.14
CA ARG A 141 -2.36 -14.85 -2.47
C ARG A 141 -1.52 -16.01 -3.01
N SER A 142 -0.27 -16.12 -2.58
CA SER A 142 0.63 -17.22 -2.97
C SER A 142 0.46 -18.50 -2.15
N THR A 143 -0.23 -18.43 -1.00
CA THR A 143 -0.41 -19.59 -0.10
C THR A 143 -1.38 -20.59 -0.73
N ALA A 144 -0.87 -21.77 -1.12
CA ALA A 144 -1.69 -22.84 -1.71
C ALA A 144 -2.57 -23.58 -0.69
N HIS A 145 -2.13 -23.69 0.56
CA HIS A 145 -2.84 -24.39 1.63
C HIS A 145 -3.17 -23.42 2.76
N LEU A 146 -4.44 -23.04 2.84
CA LEU A 146 -4.95 -22.12 3.86
C LEU A 146 -5.30 -22.89 5.13
N SER A 147 -4.77 -22.43 6.26
CA SER A 147 -5.27 -22.86 7.57
C SER A 147 -6.66 -22.26 7.83
N SER A 148 -7.39 -22.77 8.82
CA SER A 148 -8.66 -22.16 9.23
C SER A 148 -8.51 -20.68 9.61
N ALA A 149 -7.40 -20.32 10.26
CA ALA A 149 -7.09 -18.94 10.60
C ALA A 149 -6.87 -18.05 9.37
N ASP A 150 -6.28 -18.59 8.29
CA ASP A 150 -6.11 -17.86 7.03
C ASP A 150 -7.46 -17.62 6.35
N VAL A 151 -8.36 -18.62 6.37
CA VAL A 151 -9.72 -18.50 5.83
C VAL A 151 -10.54 -17.46 6.61
N ASP A 152 -10.47 -17.48 7.94
CA ASP A 152 -11.15 -16.50 8.79
C ASP A 152 -10.62 -15.08 8.54
N LEU A 153 -9.29 -14.95 8.40
CA LEU A 153 -8.67 -13.67 8.06
C LEU A 153 -9.12 -13.20 6.68
N GLN A 154 -9.12 -14.06 5.66
CA GLN A 154 -9.56 -13.72 4.32
C GLN A 154 -11.03 -13.29 4.29
N THR A 155 -11.88 -13.99 5.03
CA THR A 155 -13.30 -13.63 5.20
C THR A 155 -13.45 -12.24 5.81
N TRP A 156 -12.66 -11.93 6.84
CA TRP A 156 -12.65 -10.59 7.43
C TRP A 156 -12.12 -9.52 6.47
N LEU A 157 -11.03 -9.80 5.75
CA LEU A 157 -10.45 -8.89 4.75
C LEU A 157 -11.45 -8.58 3.64
N ASN A 158 -12.29 -9.55 3.24
CA ASN A 158 -13.33 -9.42 2.23
C ASN A 158 -14.66 -8.85 2.75
N SER A 159 -14.74 -8.43 4.02
CA SER A 159 -15.96 -7.86 4.60
C SER A 159 -15.73 -6.54 5.34
N CYS A 160 -14.49 -6.21 5.71
CA CYS A 160 -14.16 -4.97 6.40
C CYS A 160 -13.92 -3.81 5.41
N VAL A 161 -14.92 -2.95 5.25
CA VAL A 161 -14.87 -1.80 4.34
C VAL A 161 -13.91 -0.69 4.79
N GLU A 162 -13.65 -0.54 6.09
CA GLU A 162 -12.61 0.35 6.60
C GLU A 162 -11.22 -0.12 6.16
N PHE A 163 -10.96 -1.43 6.23
CA PHE A 163 -9.72 -2.03 5.71
C PHE A 163 -9.57 -1.78 4.21
N TRP A 164 -10.64 -1.93 3.42
CA TRP A 164 -10.62 -1.67 1.98
C TRP A 164 -10.15 -0.25 1.68
N CYS A 165 -10.75 0.75 2.34
CA CYS A 165 -10.42 2.16 2.13
C CYS A 165 -8.96 2.46 2.45
N VAL A 166 -8.44 1.97 3.59
CA VAL A 166 -7.05 2.21 4.00
C VAL A 166 -6.06 1.46 3.10
N SER A 167 -6.36 0.19 2.81
CA SER A 167 -5.49 -0.65 1.99
C SER A 167 -5.40 -0.17 0.54
N ASP A 168 -6.50 0.33 -0.03
CA ASP A 168 -6.49 0.91 -1.37
C ASP A 168 -5.77 2.26 -1.38
N ALA A 169 -5.98 3.11 -0.37
CA ALA A 169 -5.33 4.41 -0.29
C ALA A 169 -3.80 4.32 -0.22
N ASP A 170 -3.27 3.41 0.62
CA ASP A 170 -1.82 3.15 0.72
C ASP A 170 -1.24 2.70 -0.64
N ARG A 171 -1.92 1.73 -1.29
CA ARG A 171 -1.52 1.24 -2.61
C ARG A 171 -1.55 2.32 -3.69
N LEU A 172 -2.58 3.17 -3.68
CA LEU A 172 -2.71 4.25 -4.64
C LEU A 172 -1.60 5.30 -4.48
N ASP A 173 -1.18 5.64 -3.26
CA ASP A 173 -0.07 6.59 -3.03
C ASP A 173 1.29 6.04 -3.47
N SER A 174 1.39 4.72 -3.67
CA SER A 174 2.58 4.07 -4.24
C SER A 174 2.69 4.14 -5.77
N ILE A 175 1.68 4.64 -6.49
CA ILE A 175 1.64 4.68 -7.97
C ILE A 175 1.40 6.10 -8.52
N GLY A 176 1.55 6.26 -9.84
CA GLY A 176 1.44 7.55 -10.52
C GLY A 176 2.65 8.44 -10.29
N SER A 177 2.51 9.76 -10.49
CA SER A 177 3.62 10.73 -10.38
C SER A 177 4.30 10.68 -9.00
N ILE A 178 3.51 10.61 -7.93
CA ILE A 178 4.02 10.48 -6.56
C ILE A 178 4.75 9.15 -6.39
N GLY A 179 4.19 8.05 -6.92
CA GLY A 179 4.82 6.74 -6.89
C GLY A 179 6.19 6.71 -7.56
N ILE A 180 6.34 7.36 -8.72
CA ILE A 180 7.63 7.49 -9.43
C ILE A 180 8.67 8.19 -8.53
N MET A 181 8.32 9.35 -7.97
CA MET A 181 9.23 10.11 -7.09
C MET A 181 9.59 9.33 -5.83
N ARG A 182 8.62 8.67 -5.20
CA ARG A 182 8.84 7.84 -4.00
C ARG A 182 9.75 6.65 -4.31
N CYS A 183 9.56 5.99 -5.45
CA CYS A 183 10.40 4.87 -5.86
C CYS A 183 11.86 5.31 -6.05
N ALA A 184 12.10 6.46 -6.68
CA ALA A 184 13.44 7.02 -6.83
C ALA A 184 14.05 7.41 -5.48
N ALA A 185 13.30 8.12 -4.62
CA ALA A 185 13.76 8.54 -3.31
C ALA A 185 14.16 7.35 -2.42
N TYR A 186 13.33 6.31 -2.35
CA TYR A 186 13.65 5.09 -1.61
C TYR A 186 14.87 4.39 -2.20
N SER A 187 14.97 4.32 -3.53
CA SER A 187 16.11 3.71 -4.21
C SER A 187 17.42 4.42 -3.87
N CYS A 188 17.43 5.76 -3.83
CA CYS A 188 18.58 6.52 -3.34
C CYS A 188 18.90 6.21 -1.86
N LYS A 189 17.88 6.14 -1.00
CA LYS A 189 18.06 5.83 0.43
C LYS A 189 18.73 4.47 0.67
N VAL A 190 18.40 3.46 -0.14
CA VAL A 190 18.97 2.10 -0.02
C VAL A 190 20.12 1.83 -1.02
N ASN A 191 20.61 2.87 -1.69
CA ASN A 191 21.67 2.77 -2.72
C ASN A 191 21.39 1.73 -3.83
N ARG A 192 20.14 1.69 -4.29
CA ARG A 192 19.68 0.85 -5.39
C ARG A 192 19.89 1.56 -6.74
N PRO A 193 20.46 0.88 -7.76
CA PRO A 193 20.53 1.42 -9.12
C PRO A 193 19.16 1.87 -9.63
N LEU A 194 19.06 3.04 -10.26
CA LEU A 194 17.78 3.55 -10.75
C LEU A 194 17.30 2.76 -11.98
N TYR A 195 18.20 2.52 -12.93
CA TYR A 195 17.92 1.79 -14.15
C TYR A 195 19.08 0.87 -14.47
N ILE A 196 18.77 -0.38 -14.78
CA ILE A 196 19.69 -1.36 -15.36
C ILE A 196 19.06 -1.78 -16.68
N PRO A 197 19.73 -1.57 -17.82
CA PRO A 197 19.19 -1.93 -19.12
C PRO A 197 18.87 -3.43 -19.21
N PRO A 198 17.86 -3.82 -20.00
CA PRO A 198 17.59 -5.22 -20.23
C PRO A 198 18.75 -5.90 -20.94
N ASN A 199 19.12 -7.10 -20.48
CA ASN A 199 20.10 -7.96 -21.12
C ASN A 199 19.40 -9.18 -21.76
N ASN A 200 18.42 -8.93 -22.63
CA ASN A 200 17.67 -9.97 -23.32
C ASN A 200 17.72 -9.79 -24.86
N PRO A 201 17.56 -10.88 -25.65
CA PRO A 201 17.66 -10.80 -27.11
C PRO A 201 16.64 -9.86 -27.77
N ARG A 202 15.51 -9.64 -27.12
CA ARG A 202 14.44 -8.75 -27.60
C ARG A 202 14.68 -7.29 -27.22
N MET A 203 15.67 -7.02 -26.36
CA MET A 203 15.90 -5.73 -25.70
C MET A 203 14.62 -5.14 -25.09
N ASP A 204 13.67 -5.99 -24.69
CA ASP A 204 12.42 -5.50 -24.12
C ASP A 204 12.67 -4.97 -22.70
N PRO A 205 11.98 -3.89 -22.26
CA PRO A 205 12.23 -3.25 -20.97
C PRO A 205 11.82 -4.14 -19.78
N VAL A 206 11.19 -5.28 -20.06
CA VAL A 206 10.87 -6.32 -19.09
C VAL A 206 12.17 -7.03 -18.74
N PRO A 207 12.67 -6.94 -17.49
CA PRO A 207 13.88 -7.66 -17.12
C PRO A 207 13.69 -9.15 -17.43
N PRO A 208 14.62 -9.82 -18.12
CA PRO A 208 14.47 -11.23 -18.44
C PRO A 208 14.43 -12.02 -17.14
N ALA A 209 13.23 -12.47 -16.77
CA ALA A 209 13.05 -13.49 -15.73
C ALA A 209 13.79 -14.81 -16.08
N GLU A 210 14.24 -14.95 -17.33
CA GLU A 210 14.91 -16.13 -17.90
C GLU A 210 16.31 -16.42 -17.35
N GLN A 211 16.94 -15.50 -16.59
CA GLN A 211 18.24 -15.76 -15.94
C GLN A 211 18.14 -16.29 -14.51
N ALA A 212 16.96 -16.68 -14.03
CA ALA A 212 16.74 -17.22 -12.67
C ALA A 212 17.11 -16.25 -11.51
N GLU A 213 17.46 -14.99 -11.79
CA GLU A 213 17.84 -13.99 -10.78
C GLU A 213 16.71 -13.00 -10.41
N GLY A 214 15.49 -13.23 -10.88
CA GLY A 214 14.38 -12.29 -10.67
C GLY A 214 14.55 -10.98 -11.46
N TYR A 215 13.79 -9.95 -11.09
CA TYR A 215 13.97 -8.62 -11.67
C TYR A 215 15.35 -8.08 -11.27
N ASN A 216 15.99 -7.28 -12.13
CA ASN A 216 17.40 -6.88 -12.02
C ASN A 216 17.76 -5.99 -10.80
N GLY A 217 16.87 -5.86 -9.81
CA GLY A 217 17.12 -5.13 -8.57
C GLY A 217 17.13 -3.61 -8.71
N SER A 218 16.84 -3.05 -9.88
CA SER A 218 16.81 -1.60 -10.10
C SER A 218 15.49 -0.94 -9.65
N ALA A 219 15.47 0.39 -9.55
CA ALA A 219 14.22 1.13 -9.29
C ALA A 219 13.18 0.84 -10.37
N VAL A 220 13.58 0.82 -11.65
CA VAL A 220 12.71 0.45 -12.77
C VAL A 220 12.28 -1.01 -12.71
N GLY A 221 13.16 -1.92 -12.30
CA GLY A 221 12.78 -3.31 -11.99
C GLY A 221 11.60 -3.37 -11.01
N HIS A 222 11.59 -2.50 -9.99
CA HIS A 222 10.51 -2.41 -9.01
C HIS A 222 9.15 -2.01 -9.60
N PHE A 223 9.14 -1.24 -10.70
CA PHE A 223 7.90 -0.91 -11.40
C PHE A 223 7.20 -2.18 -11.87
N TYR A 224 7.94 -3.09 -12.50
CA TYR A 224 7.39 -4.35 -13.01
C TYR A 224 7.16 -5.38 -11.89
N GLU A 225 8.02 -5.43 -10.88
CA GLU A 225 7.85 -6.30 -9.71
C GLU A 225 6.53 -6.06 -8.99
N LYS A 226 6.18 -4.79 -8.79
CA LYS A 226 5.11 -4.37 -7.89
C LYS A 226 4.24 -3.26 -8.48
N LEU A 227 4.81 -2.12 -8.81
CA LEU A 227 4.01 -0.88 -8.97
C LEU A 227 2.99 -0.98 -10.10
N LEU A 228 3.36 -1.59 -11.24
CA LEU A 228 2.48 -1.82 -12.39
C LEU A 228 1.42 -2.91 -12.15
N LYS A 229 1.57 -3.70 -11.07
CA LYS A 229 0.59 -4.71 -10.65
C LYS A 229 -0.51 -4.08 -9.79
N ILE A 230 -0.35 -2.88 -9.24
CA ILE A 230 -1.35 -2.19 -8.42
C ILE A 230 -2.46 -1.62 -9.30
N LYS A 231 -3.38 -2.50 -9.72
CA LYS A 231 -4.57 -2.21 -10.53
C LYS A 231 -5.58 -3.36 -10.44
N GLY A 232 -6.81 -3.14 -10.90
CA GLY A 232 -7.84 -4.19 -11.01
C GLY A 232 -8.11 -4.91 -9.69
N GLU A 233 -7.95 -6.24 -9.67
CA GLU A 233 -8.22 -7.11 -8.51
C GLU A 233 -7.22 -6.96 -7.34
N ARG A 234 -6.18 -6.15 -7.51
CA ARG A 234 -5.30 -5.73 -6.40
C ARG A 234 -5.91 -4.61 -5.54
N LEU A 235 -7.07 -4.09 -5.92
CA LEU A 235 -7.80 -3.02 -5.23
C LEU A 235 -9.23 -3.46 -4.93
N TYR A 236 -9.76 -3.02 -3.79
CA TYR A 236 -11.07 -3.41 -3.31
C TYR A 236 -12.19 -2.56 -3.90
N THR A 237 -12.02 -1.24 -3.90
CA THR A 237 -13.05 -0.28 -4.28
C THR A 237 -13.00 0.06 -5.77
N VAL A 238 -14.17 0.28 -6.37
CA VAL A 238 -14.33 0.69 -7.77
C VAL A 238 -13.67 2.06 -8.00
N GLN A 239 -13.84 2.99 -7.04
CA GLN A 239 -13.19 4.30 -7.11
C GLN A 239 -11.65 4.16 -7.11
N ALA A 240 -11.09 3.27 -6.29
CA ALA A 240 -9.65 3.04 -6.30
C ALA A 240 -9.18 2.41 -7.61
N ARG A 241 -9.92 1.46 -8.18
CA ARG A 241 -9.58 0.86 -9.48
C ARG A 241 -9.52 1.91 -10.60
N GLY A 242 -10.49 2.81 -10.65
CA GLY A 242 -10.50 3.91 -11.61
C GLY A 242 -9.32 4.86 -11.45
N GLU A 243 -9.04 5.28 -10.20
CA GLU A 243 -7.91 6.16 -9.91
C GLU A 243 -6.56 5.47 -10.17
N ALA A 244 -6.47 4.17 -9.92
CA ALA A 244 -5.29 3.38 -10.23
C ALA A 244 -5.03 3.34 -11.73
N GLU A 245 -6.03 3.06 -12.57
CA GLU A 245 -5.81 3.02 -14.03
C GLU A 245 -5.29 4.36 -14.57
N ARG A 246 -5.85 5.47 -14.08
CA ARG A 246 -5.36 6.81 -14.42
C ARG A 246 -3.89 7.00 -14.01
N ARG A 247 -3.51 6.59 -12.79
CA ARG A 247 -2.12 6.66 -12.28
C ARG A 247 -1.18 5.72 -13.01
N GLN A 248 -1.64 4.53 -13.40
CA GLN A 248 -0.89 3.57 -14.21
C GLN A 248 -0.56 4.15 -15.59
N GLY A 249 -1.46 4.94 -16.19
CA GLY A 249 -1.19 5.66 -17.44
C GLY A 249 0.04 6.57 -17.34
N VAL A 250 0.18 7.32 -16.23
CA VAL A 250 1.38 8.15 -15.98
C VAL A 250 2.65 7.30 -15.88
N MET A 251 2.58 6.16 -15.19
CA MET A 251 3.75 5.29 -15.02
C MET A 251 4.19 4.65 -16.34
N ARG A 252 3.25 4.25 -17.19
CA ARG A 252 3.55 3.74 -18.53
C ARG A 252 4.22 4.80 -19.40
N GLY A 253 3.65 6.01 -19.45
CA GLY A 253 4.25 7.12 -20.20
C GLY A 253 5.65 7.50 -19.71
N PHE A 254 5.89 7.46 -18.39
CA PHE A 254 7.23 7.64 -17.83
C PHE A 254 8.22 6.56 -18.29
N LEU A 255 7.82 5.29 -18.30
CA LEU A 255 8.68 4.19 -18.75
C LEU A 255 8.95 4.26 -20.26
N GLU A 256 7.94 4.62 -21.06
CA GLU A 256 8.08 4.84 -22.50
C GLU A 256 9.11 5.94 -22.79
N GLU A 257 9.02 7.08 -22.09
CA GLU A 257 10.00 8.17 -22.25
C GLU A 257 11.40 7.75 -21.80
N LEU A 258 11.51 7.04 -20.67
CA LEU A 258 12.80 6.52 -20.18
C LEU A 258 13.48 5.60 -21.20
N ASP A 259 12.71 4.73 -21.86
CA ASP A 259 13.24 3.85 -22.91
C ASP A 259 13.72 4.66 -24.13
N LEU A 260 13.01 5.72 -24.52
CA LEU A 260 13.42 6.63 -25.60
C LEU A 260 14.73 7.38 -25.25
N GLU A 261 14.82 7.95 -24.05
CA GLU A 261 16.02 8.62 -23.55
C GLU A 261 17.24 7.68 -23.62
N TRP A 262 17.05 6.42 -23.21
CA TRP A 262 18.11 5.41 -23.24
C TRP A 262 18.52 5.02 -24.67
N LEU A 263 17.55 4.84 -25.57
CA LEU A 263 17.82 4.53 -26.97
C LEU A 263 18.67 5.62 -27.64
N VAL A 264 18.36 6.89 -27.40
CA VAL A 264 19.15 8.03 -27.91
C VAL A 264 20.57 8.01 -27.36
N ALA A 265 20.74 7.79 -26.05
CA ALA A 265 22.06 7.71 -25.44
C ALA A 265 22.92 6.56 -26.03
N LYS A 266 22.31 5.39 -26.27
CA LYS A 266 23.00 4.22 -26.85
C LYS A 266 23.49 4.47 -28.29
N GLN A 267 22.75 5.23 -29.09
CA GLN A 267 23.16 5.59 -30.45
C GLN A 267 24.44 6.44 -30.46
N GLY A 268 24.61 7.34 -29.48
CA GLY A 268 25.85 8.09 -29.29
C GLY A 268 27.06 7.21 -28.95
N GLY A 269 26.85 6.13 -28.17
CA GLY A 269 27.90 5.16 -27.85
C GLY A 269 28.36 4.34 -29.06
N ALA A 270 27.44 3.94 -29.94
CA ALA A 270 27.78 3.17 -31.16
C ALA A 270 28.61 3.98 -32.15
N ALA A 271 28.40 5.30 -32.23
CA ALA A 271 29.20 6.20 -33.08
C ALA A 271 30.66 6.40 -32.58
N SER A 272 30.97 5.96 -31.37
CA SER A 272 32.30 6.09 -30.75
C SER A 272 33.15 4.82 -30.79
N GLN A 273 32.63 3.71 -31.32
CA GLN A 273 33.43 2.49 -31.53
C GLN A 273 34.19 2.61 -32.86
N PRO A 274 35.53 2.42 -32.87
CA PRO A 274 36.28 2.43 -34.12
C PRO A 274 35.77 1.32 -35.03
N ALA A 275 35.50 1.65 -36.30
CA ALA A 275 35.17 0.67 -37.31
C ALA A 275 36.33 -0.32 -37.40
N ASP A 276 36.12 -1.56 -36.94
CA ASP A 276 37.06 -2.65 -37.18
C ASP A 276 37.21 -2.82 -38.69
N HIS A 277 38.31 -2.30 -39.21
CA HIS A 277 38.74 -2.52 -40.58
C HIS A 277 38.93 -4.03 -40.76
N TYR A 278 37.96 -4.66 -41.42
CA TYR A 278 38.11 -5.97 -42.02
C TYR A 278 39.28 -5.93 -43.02
N VAL A 279 40.48 -6.27 -42.57
CA VAL A 279 41.59 -6.61 -43.46
C VAL A 279 41.30 -7.99 -44.02
N SER A 280 40.62 -8.01 -45.17
CA SER A 280 40.53 -9.17 -46.04
C SER A 280 41.94 -9.46 -46.58
N HIS A 281 42.67 -10.37 -45.92
CA HIS A 281 43.76 -11.05 -46.59
C HIS A 281 43.16 -12.05 -47.58
N ARG A 282 42.91 -11.57 -48.80
CA ARG A 282 42.96 -12.41 -49.99
C ARG A 282 44.37 -12.96 -50.11
N LEU A 283 44.51 -14.27 -49.97
CA LEU A 283 45.55 -15.01 -50.68
C LEU A 283 44.83 -15.90 -51.70
N ILE A 284 45.01 -15.52 -52.96
CA ILE A 284 44.78 -16.29 -54.19
C ILE A 284 46.15 -16.30 -54.90
N PRO A 285 46.52 -17.30 -55.73
CA PRO A 285 45.91 -18.60 -55.98
C PRO A 285 46.75 -19.80 -55.48
#